data_AF-A0A382NMJ7-F1
#
_entry.id   AF-A0A382NMJ7-F1
#
_cell.length_a   1.000
_cell.length_b   1.000
_cell.length_c   1.000
_cell.angle_alpha   90.00
_cell.angle_beta   90.00
_cell.angle_gamma   90.00
#
_symmetry.space_group_name_H-M   'P 1'
#
loop_
_entity.id
_entity.type
_entity.pdbx_description
1 polymer ?
#
loop_
_entity_poly.entity_id
_entity_poly.type
_entity_poly.pdbx_seq_one_letter_code
_entity_poly.pdbx_strand_id
1 'polypeptide(L)'
;MSKKSLENSEQVRELEKAVLGGLMLETERYDAVRLIIDHSDFEGQDHQNIFESMGELVDSNKPLDPLTVSDRLVSKNLLTRVGGKNYLIDLASTSP
;
A
#
# COMPACT_ATOMS: atom_id res chain seq x y z
N MET A 1 -18.36 1.17 -20.11
CA MET A 1 -17.01 0.60 -19.90
C MET A 1 -16.98 -0.82 -20.46
N SER A 2 -15.92 -1.22 -21.16
CA SER A 2 -15.81 -2.53 -21.84
C SER A 2 -15.24 -3.60 -20.90
N LYS A 3 -15.57 -4.89 -21.10
CA LYS A 3 -15.02 -6.02 -20.31
C LYS A 3 -13.49 -6.02 -20.22
N LYS A 4 -12.82 -5.72 -21.33
CA LYS A 4 -11.35 -5.60 -21.41
C LYS A 4 -10.77 -4.50 -20.51
N SER A 5 -11.54 -3.44 -20.28
CA SER A 5 -11.14 -2.34 -19.38
C SER A 5 -11.25 -2.71 -17.91
N LEU A 6 -12.16 -3.62 -17.56
CA LEU A 6 -12.33 -4.12 -16.19
C LEU A 6 -11.23 -5.14 -15.86
N GLU A 7 -10.93 -6.06 -16.79
CA GLU A 7 -9.84 -7.03 -16.66
C GLU A 7 -8.48 -6.35 -16.45
N ASN A 8 -8.23 -5.23 -17.14
CA ASN A 8 -6.97 -4.48 -16.98
C ASN A 8 -6.85 -3.81 -15.60
N SER A 9 -7.96 -3.32 -15.03
CA SER A 9 -7.95 -2.70 -13.69
C SER A 9 -7.77 -3.75 -12.58
N GLU A 10 -8.34 -4.94 -12.72
CA GLU A 10 -8.09 -6.04 -11.77
C GLU A 10 -6.61 -6.43 -11.73
N GLN A 11 -5.96 -6.56 -12.89
CA GLN A 11 -4.53 -6.85 -12.98
C GLN A 11 -3.68 -5.74 -12.35
N VAL A 12 -4.03 -4.47 -12.58
CA VAL A 12 -3.35 -3.32 -11.96
C VAL A 12 -3.48 -3.39 -10.44
N ARG A 13 -4.69 -3.64 -9.90
CA ARG A 13 -4.88 -3.76 -8.46
C ARG A 13 -4.09 -4.91 -7.84
N GLU A 14 -3.94 -6.05 -8.51
CA GLU A 14 -3.09 -7.13 -8.00
C GLU A 14 -1.60 -6.74 -7.96
N LEU A 15 -1.12 -6.00 -8.96
CA LEU A 15 0.25 -5.47 -8.95
C LEU A 15 0.48 -4.46 -7.82
N GLU A 16 -0.47 -3.56 -7.59
CA GLU A 16 -0.41 -2.61 -6.48
C GLU A 16 -0.35 -3.32 -5.13
N LYS A 17 -1.17 -4.37 -4.93
CA LYS A 17 -1.14 -5.18 -3.72
C LYS A 17 0.24 -5.82 -3.51
N ALA A 18 0.85 -6.34 -4.57
CA ALA A 18 2.19 -6.92 -4.51
C ALA A 18 3.26 -5.87 -4.15
N VAL A 19 3.16 -4.65 -4.68
CA VAL A 19 4.07 -3.54 -4.31
C VAL A 19 3.91 -3.17 -2.84
N LEU A 20 2.68 -2.94 -2.38
CA LEU A 20 2.41 -2.57 -0.99
C LEU A 20 2.83 -3.68 -0.03
N GLY A 21 2.47 -4.92 -0.31
CA GLY A 21 2.84 -6.08 0.50
C GLY A 21 4.36 -6.31 0.55
N GLY A 22 5.04 -6.23 -0.59
CA GLY A 22 6.49 -6.36 -0.66
C GLY A 22 7.22 -5.29 0.15
N LEU A 23 6.73 -4.04 0.15
CA LEU A 23 7.27 -2.96 0.97
C LEU A 23 7.02 -3.17 2.48
N MET A 24 5.91 -3.81 2.86
CA MET A 24 5.67 -4.18 4.26
C MET A 24 6.64 -5.27 4.76
N LEU A 25 7.18 -6.09 3.85
CA LEU A 25 8.16 -7.13 4.15
C LEU A 25 9.60 -6.60 4.11
N GLU A 26 9.91 -5.74 3.14
CA GLU A 26 11.24 -5.18 2.90
C GLU A 26 11.20 -3.64 2.92
N THR A 27 11.11 -3.07 4.12
CA THR A 27 11.00 -1.61 4.34
C THR A 27 12.13 -0.83 3.64
N GLU A 28 13.34 -1.38 3.63
CA GLU A 28 14.53 -0.79 3.03
C GLU A 28 14.42 -0.55 1.51
N ARG A 29 13.47 -1.22 0.84
CA ARG A 29 13.23 -1.02 -0.59
C ARG A 29 12.37 0.21 -0.89
N TYR A 30 11.73 0.80 0.11
CA TYR A 30 10.85 1.95 -0.08
C TYR A 30 11.54 3.11 -0.81
N ASP A 31 12.78 3.42 -0.40
CA ASP A 31 13.56 4.50 -1.01
C ASP A 31 13.81 4.30 -2.52
N ALA A 32 14.02 3.07 -2.95
CA ALA A 32 14.18 2.76 -4.37
C ALA A 32 12.85 2.82 -5.12
N VAL A 33 11.77 2.34 -4.52
CA VAL A 33 10.43 2.31 -5.13
C VAL A 33 9.86 3.72 -5.29
N ARG A 34 10.01 4.60 -4.28
CA ARG A 34 9.47 5.98 -4.32
C ARG A 34 10.12 6.88 -5.37
N LEU A 35 11.23 6.45 -5.98
CA LEU A 35 11.86 7.15 -7.11
C LEU A 35 11.16 6.87 -8.45
N ILE A 36 10.35 5.82 -8.51
CA ILE A 36 9.73 5.30 -9.74
C ILE A 36 8.20 5.46 -9.68
N ILE A 37 7.62 5.33 -8.48
CA ILE A 37 6.17 5.31 -8.26
C ILE A 37 5.82 6.37 -7.20
N ASP A 38 4.86 7.22 -7.52
CA ASP A 38 4.22 8.16 -6.58
C ASP A 38 2.94 7.53 -5.99
N HIS A 39 2.49 8.01 -4.83
CA HIS A 39 1.20 7.59 -4.29
C HIS A 39 0.07 7.83 -5.29
N SER A 40 0.12 8.87 -6.13
CA SER A 40 -0.94 9.17 -7.11
C SER A 40 -1.08 8.15 -8.23
N ASP A 41 -0.08 7.28 -8.43
CA ASP A 41 -0.08 6.27 -9.48
C ASP A 41 -0.97 5.05 -9.14
N PHE A 42 -1.38 4.91 -7.87
CA PHE A 42 -2.25 3.83 -7.43
C PHE A 42 -3.73 4.10 -7.75
N GLU A 43 -4.46 3.06 -8.15
CA GLU A 43 -5.89 3.07 -8.42
C GLU A 43 -6.71 3.08 -7.12
N GLY A 44 -7.22 4.26 -6.76
CA GLY A 44 -8.16 4.44 -5.66
C GLY A 44 -7.50 4.89 -4.37
N GLN A 45 -8.26 5.66 -3.58
CA GLN A 45 -7.71 6.33 -2.40
C GLN A 45 -7.22 5.35 -1.31
N ASP A 46 -7.70 4.11 -1.32
CA ASP A 46 -7.25 3.07 -0.39
C ASP A 46 -5.74 2.84 -0.51
N HIS A 47 -5.24 2.46 -1.68
CA HIS A 47 -3.82 2.18 -1.89
C HIS A 47 -2.96 3.45 -1.88
N GLN A 48 -3.48 4.56 -2.41
CA GLN A 48 -2.81 5.86 -2.34
C GLN A 48 -2.52 6.25 -0.88
N ASN A 49 -3.51 6.12 0.01
CA ASN A 49 -3.33 6.44 1.44
C ASN A 49 -2.35 5.51 2.15
N ILE A 50 -2.31 4.23 1.76
CA ILE A 50 -1.34 3.28 2.32
C ILE A 50 0.07 3.71 1.94
N PHE A 51 0.33 3.94 0.65
CA PHE A 51 1.66 4.30 0.17
C PHE A 51 2.15 5.65 0.72
N GLU A 52 1.27 6.66 0.79
CA GLU A 52 1.58 7.94 1.43
C GLU A 52 1.94 7.76 2.91
N SER A 53 1.16 6.95 3.66
CA SER A 53 1.41 6.68 5.07
C SER A 53 2.72 5.92 5.30
N MET A 54 3.12 5.05 4.35
CA MET A 54 4.44 4.40 4.37
C MET A 54 5.57 5.42 4.24
N GLY A 55 5.44 6.40 3.36
CA GLY A 55 6.45 7.45 3.20
C GLY A 55 6.66 8.25 4.48
N GLU A 56 5.57 8.65 5.14
CA GLU A 56 5.63 9.36 6.42
C GLU A 56 6.31 8.54 7.52
N LEU A 57 6.11 7.22 7.52
CA LEU A 57 6.77 6.31 8.46
C LEU A 57 8.27 6.18 8.17
N VAL A 58 8.65 5.98 6.91
CA VAL A 58 10.06 5.89 6.50
C VAL A 58 10.81 7.18 6.79
N ASP A 59 10.21 8.34 6.48
CA ASP A 59 10.79 9.65 6.80
C ASP A 59 10.96 9.85 8.32
N SER A 60 10.17 9.14 9.13
CA SER A 60 10.26 9.08 10.59
C SER A 60 11.13 7.93 11.13
N ASN A 61 11.88 7.23 10.26
CA ASN A 61 12.68 6.04 10.58
C ASN A 61 11.89 4.90 11.26
N LYS A 62 10.65 4.66 10.83
CA LYS A 62 9.79 3.58 11.33
C LYS A 62 9.64 2.45 10.29
N PRO A 63 9.46 1.19 10.74
CA PRO A 63 9.23 0.06 9.84
C PRO A 63 7.86 0.18 9.14
N LEU A 64 7.73 -0.54 8.02
CA LEU A 64 6.49 -0.62 7.24
C LEU A 64 5.68 -1.89 7.51
N ASP A 65 5.98 -2.64 8.58
CA ASP A 65 5.20 -3.85 8.88
C ASP A 65 3.69 -3.53 9.06
N PRO A 66 2.79 -4.50 8.83
CA PRO A 66 1.35 -4.25 8.82
C PRO A 66 0.80 -3.62 10.10
N LEU A 67 1.39 -3.88 11.26
CA LEU A 67 0.95 -3.30 12.52
C LEU A 67 1.31 -1.82 12.58
N THR A 68 2.56 -1.48 12.24
CA THR A 68 3.04 -0.09 12.24
C THR A 68 2.28 0.76 11.22
N VAL A 69 2.02 0.24 10.02
CA VAL A 69 1.22 0.93 8.99
C VAL A 69 -0.24 1.10 9.46
N SER A 70 -0.82 0.07 10.08
CA SER A 70 -2.16 0.15 10.67
C SER A 70 -2.24 1.27 11.70
N ASP A 71 -1.28 1.37 12.63
CA ASP A 71 -1.26 2.40 13.67
C ASP A 71 -1.16 3.81 13.08
N ARG A 72 -0.35 3.98 12.02
CA ARG A 72 -0.30 5.26 11.29
C ARG A 72 -1.65 5.61 10.70
N LEU A 73 -2.31 4.66 10.02
CA LEU A 73 -3.62 4.87 9.41
C LEU A 73 -4.72 5.13 10.44
N VAL A 74 -4.64 4.54 11.64
CA VAL A 74 -5.51 4.86 12.77
C VAL A 74 -5.32 6.32 13.17
N SER A 75 -4.08 6.78 13.33
CA SER A 75 -3.79 8.18 13.71
C SER A 75 -4.30 9.20 12.69
N LYS A 76 -4.43 8.80 11.41
CA LYS A 76 -4.99 9.62 10.32
C LYS A 76 -6.50 9.46 10.14
N ASN A 77 -7.18 8.62 10.92
CA ASN A 77 -8.58 8.22 10.71
C ASN A 77 -8.86 7.60 9.32
N LEU A 78 -7.87 6.90 8.76
CA LEU A 78 -7.94 6.28 7.42
C LEU A 78 -8.06 4.76 7.46
N LEU A 79 -7.86 4.11 8.61
CA LEU A 79 -7.80 2.64 8.69
C LEU A 79 -9.04 1.95 8.09
N THR A 80 -10.24 2.41 8.43
CA THR A 80 -11.48 1.84 7.89
C THR A 80 -11.60 2.04 6.38
N ARG A 81 -11.10 3.18 5.86
CA ARG A 81 -11.15 3.51 4.43
C ARG A 81 -10.29 2.58 3.60
N VAL A 82 -9.19 2.09 4.15
CA VAL A 82 -8.26 1.20 3.43
C VAL A 82 -8.62 -0.29 3.56
N GLY A 83 -9.74 -0.64 4.19
CA GLY A 83 -10.15 -2.03 4.39
C GLY A 83 -9.80 -2.62 5.76
N GLY A 84 -9.21 -1.83 6.66
CA GLY A 84 -8.92 -2.24 8.03
C GLY A 84 -7.60 -3.01 8.19
N LYS A 85 -7.31 -3.38 9.44
CA LYS A 85 -6.05 -4.05 9.80
C LYS A 85 -5.84 -5.37 9.07
N ASN A 86 -6.88 -6.18 8.93
CA ASN A 86 -6.79 -7.48 8.25
C ASN A 86 -6.35 -7.32 6.80
N TYR A 87 -6.81 -6.28 6.10
CA TYR A 87 -6.39 -6.02 4.74
C TYR A 87 -4.88 -5.83 4.62
N LEU A 88 -4.27 -5.07 5.53
CA LEU A 88 -2.81 -4.84 5.54
C LEU A 88 -2.04 -6.14 5.84
N ILE A 89 -2.58 -7.00 6.71
CA ILE A 89 -2.01 -8.33 6.98
C ILE A 89 -2.09 -9.20 5.71
N ASP A 90 -3.22 -9.17 5.02
CA ASP A 90 -3.43 -9.92 3.78
C ASP A 90 -2.47 -9.43 2.69
N LEU A 91 -2.25 -8.12 2.54
CA LEU A 91 -1.27 -7.55 1.60
C LEU A 91 0.14 -8.12 1.85
N ALA A 92 0.61 -8.08 3.09
CA ALA A 92 1.92 -8.61 3.44
C ALA A 92 2.02 -10.13 3.29
N SER A 93 0.91 -10.86 3.42
CA SER A 93 0.88 -12.33 3.32
C SER A 93 0.72 -12.84 1.88
N THR A 94 0.23 -12.00 0.97
CA THR A 94 -0.09 -12.38 -0.42
C THR A 94 1.01 -11.97 -1.41
N SER A 95 2.08 -11.32 -0.93
CA SER A 95 3.24 -11.05 -1.77
C SER A 95 4.03 -12.35 -2.05
N PRO A 96 4.39 -12.62 -3.32
CA PRO A 96 5.16 -13.80 -3.73
C PRO A 96 6.54 -13.92 -3.09
#